data_AF-A0A5D0EJ74-F1
#
_entry.id   AF-A0A5D0EJ74-F1
#
_cell.length_a   1.000
_cell.length_b   1.000
_cell.length_c   1.000
_cell.angle_alpha   90.00
_cell.angle_beta   90.00
_cell.angle_gamma   90.00
#
_symmetry.space_group_name_H-M   'P 1'
#
loop_
_entity.id
_entity.type
_entity.pdbx_description
1 polymer ?
#
loop_
_entity_poly.entity_id
_entity_poly.type
_entity_poly.pdbx_seq_one_letter_code
_entity_poly.pdbx_strand_id
1 'polypeptide(L)' 'MSKEKFERTKPVLNVGIIGHVDHGKTELAKALLRHRENWRKWRQSGNANLINGVRNEPD' A
#
# COMPACT_ATOMS: atom_id res chain seq x y z
N MET A 1 -13.45 -18.36 -14.64
CA MET A 1 -13.05 -18.03 -13.26
C MET A 1 -13.57 -16.63 -12.95
N SER A 2 -14.77 -16.53 -12.39
CA SER A 2 -15.35 -15.23 -12.03
C SER A 2 -14.57 -14.64 -10.85
N LYS A 3 -14.25 -13.34 -10.87
CA LYS A 3 -13.65 -12.67 -9.69
C LYS A 3 -14.63 -12.79 -8.53
N GLU A 4 -14.11 -13.10 -7.34
CA GLU A 4 -14.91 -13.13 -6.12
C GLU A 4 -15.55 -11.75 -5.89
N LYS A 5 -16.80 -11.75 -5.44
CA LYS A 5 -17.51 -10.51 -5.12
C LYS A 5 -16.85 -9.88 -3.89
N PHE A 6 -16.49 -8.61 -3.99
CA PHE A 6 -15.90 -7.90 -2.86
C PHE A 6 -16.95 -7.65 -1.78
N GLU A 7 -16.82 -8.34 -0.65
CA GLU A 7 -17.68 -8.16 0.52
C GLU A 7 -17.14 -7.03 1.41
N ARG A 8 -17.95 -5.99 1.62
CA ARG A 8 -17.61 -4.80 2.41
C ARG A 8 -17.81 -5.05 3.90
N THR A 9 -16.88 -5.76 4.53
CA THR A 9 -16.95 -6.07 5.98
C THR A 9 -16.34 -5.00 6.89
N LYS A 10 -15.61 -4.03 6.32
CA LYS A 10 -14.92 -2.96 7.05
C LYS A 10 -15.56 -1.60 6.77
N PRO A 11 -15.52 -0.66 7.73
CA PRO A 11 -15.98 0.71 7.49
C PRO A 11 -15.18 1.35 6.36
N VAL A 12 -15.87 2.10 5.50
CA VAL A 12 -15.29 2.75 4.33
C VAL A 12 -15.06 4.23 4.63
N LEU A 13 -13.90 4.74 4.26
CA LEU A 13 -13.55 6.15 4.37
C LEU A 13 -13.02 6.64 3.02
N ASN A 14 -13.53 7.79 2.57
CA ASN A 14 -13.03 8.48 1.39
C ASN A 14 -11.96 9.48 1.82
N VAL A 15 -10.80 9.43 1.18
CA VAL A 15 -9.65 10.30 1.48
C VAL A 15 -9.05 10.84 0.20
N GLY A 16 -8.39 12.00 0.29
CA GLY A 16 -7.69 12.64 -0.83
C GLY A 16 -6.52 13.49 -0.33
N ILE A 17 -5.56 13.74 -1.23
CA ILE A 17 -4.39 14.59 -0.96
C ILE A 17 -4.55 15.87 -1.77
N ILE A 18 -4.57 17.02 -1.10
CA ILE A 18 -4.70 18.36 -1.70
C ILE A 18 -3.47 19.22 -1.39
N GLY A 19 -3.19 20.25 -2.19
CA GLY A 19 -2.04 21.15 -1.98
C GLY A 19 -1.44 21.73 -3.27
N HIS A 20 -0.45 22.62 -3.12
CA HIS A 20 0.22 23.34 -4.22
C HIS A 20 0.90 22.42 -5.24
N VAL A 21 1.08 22.89 -6.47
CA VAL A 21 1.80 22.16 -7.53
C VAL A 21 3.20 21.75 -7.06
N ASP A 22 3.69 20.60 -7.52
CA ASP A 22 5.03 20.06 -7.18
C ASP A 22 5.32 19.74 -5.71
N HIS A 23 4.32 19.78 -4.82
CA HIS A 23 4.46 19.35 -3.42
C HIS A 23 4.36 17.81 -3.22
N GLY A 24 4.52 17.02 -4.28
CA GLY A 24 4.64 15.56 -4.14
C GLY A 24 3.35 14.80 -3.80
N LYS A 25 2.16 15.33 -4.12
CA LYS A 25 0.87 14.68 -3.80
C LYS A 25 0.72 13.30 -4.46
N THR A 26 1.17 13.19 -5.71
CA THR A 26 1.14 11.95 -6.49
C THR A 26 2.17 10.95 -5.98
N GLU A 27 3.34 11.44 -5.60
CA GLU A 27 4.46 10.69 -5.05
C GLU A 27 4.09 10.08 -3.70
N LEU A 28 3.44 10.86 -2.83
CA LEU A 28 2.92 10.40 -1.55
C LEU A 28 1.84 9.32 -1.73
N ALA A 29 0.92 9.48 -2.68
CA ALA A 29 -0.08 8.46 -2.98
C ALA A 29 0.57 7.13 -3.43
N LYS A 30 1.62 7.19 -4.28
CA LYS A 30 2.40 6.02 -4.70
C LYS A 30 3.10 5.35 -3.52
N ALA A 31 3.74 6.11 -2.64
CA ALA A 31 4.43 5.59 -1.46
C ALA A 31 3.47 4.86 -0.50
N LEU A 32 2.28 5.42 -0.26
CA LEU A 32 1.24 4.79 0.56
C LEU A 32 0.77 3.45 -0.03
N LEU A 33 0.55 3.39 -1.34
CA LEU A 33 0.18 2.15 -2.03
C LEU A 33 1.28 1.09 -1.92
N ARG A 34 2.56 1.48 -2.09
CA ARG A 34 3.71 0.58 -1.93
C ARG A 34 3.82 0.05 -0.50
N HIS A 35 3.66 0.90 0.50
CA HIS A 35 3.71 0.50 1.90
C HIS A 35 2.65 -0.57 2.22
N ARG A 36 1.41 -0.38 1.73
CA ARG A 36 0.33 -1.37 1.88
C ARG A 36 0.67 -2.73 1.26
N GLU A 37 1.27 -2.74 0.07
CA GLU A 37 1.63 -4.00 -0.58
C GLU A 37 2.78 -4.71 0.14
N ASN A 38 3.77 -3.97 0.64
CA ASN A 38 4.86 -4.52 1.44
C ASN A 38 4.32 -5.18 2.73
N TRP A 39 3.38 -4.51 3.40
CA TRP A 39 2.70 -5.08 4.56
C TRP A 39 1.92 -6.35 4.23
N ARG A 40 1.23 -6.38 3.08
CA ARG A 40 0.49 -7.56 2.61
C ARG A 40 1.43 -8.75 2.35
N LYS A 41 2.58 -8.49 1.71
CA LYS A 41 3.61 -9.50 1.44
C LYS A 41 4.21 -10.06 2.73
N TRP A 42 4.51 -9.20 3.71
CA TRP A 42 4.96 -9.64 5.03
C TRP A 42 3.94 -10.54 5.73
N ARG A 43 2.66 -10.17 5.71
CA ARG A 43 1.59 -10.97 6.34
C ARG A 43 1.46 -12.37 5.72
N GLN A 44 1.79 -12.53 4.45
CA GLN A 44 1.67 -13.80 3.73
C GLN A 44 2.92 -14.69 3.84
N SER A 45 4.09 -14.12 4.13
CA SER A 45 5.35 -14.88 4.11
C SER A 45 5.59 -15.74 5.35
N GLY A 46 4.91 -15.47 6.47
CA GLY A 46 5.00 -16.26 7.71
C GLY A 46 6.40 -16.30 8.35
N ASN A 47 7.35 -15.51 7.87
CA ASN A 47 8.75 -15.56 8.28
C ASN A 47 9.14 -14.24 8.99
N ALA A 48 9.42 -14.33 10.29
CA ALA A 48 9.70 -13.19 11.17
C ALA A 48 10.98 -12.40 10.81
N ASN A 49 11.85 -12.98 9.96
CA ASN A 49 13.09 -12.35 9.51
C ASN A 49 12.94 -11.47 8.26
N LEU A 50 11.71 -11.25 7.79
CA LEU A 50 11.40 -10.38 6.65
C LEU A 50 10.74 -9.08 7.11
N ILE A 51 11.28 -8.38 8.11
CA ILE A 51 10.82 -7.03 8.43
C ILE A 51 11.28 -6.12 7.28
N ASN A 52 10.32 -5.59 6.52
CA ASN A 52 10.51 -4.90 5.25
C ASN A 52 11.04 -5.82 4.15
N GLY A 53 10.16 -6.54 3.44
CA GLY A 53 10.46 -7.24 2.18
C GLY A 53 10.88 -6.32 1.02
N VAL A 54 11.60 -5.25 1.33
CA VAL A 54 12.27 -4.30 0.46
C VAL A 54 13.73 -4.73 0.53
N ARG A 55 14.27 -5.35 -0.54
CA ARG A 55 15.63 -4.95 -0.92
C ARG A 55 15.50 -3.44 -1.08
N ASN A 56 16.21 -2.67 -0.26
CA ASN A 56 16.45 -1.26 -0.55
C ASN A 56 17.16 -1.28 -1.91
N GLU A 57 16.41 -1.29 -3.00
CA GLU A 57 16.90 -0.82 -4.27
C GLU A 57 16.86 0.71 -4.12
N PRO A 58 18.02 1.36 -3.97
CA PRO A 58 18.06 2.81 -4.06
C PRO A 58 17.61 3.16 -5.47
N ASP A 59 16.68 4.10 -5.59
CA ASP A 59 16.49 4.80 -6.86
C ASP A 59 17.82 5.45 -7.29
#